data_AF-A0A948F9K2-F1
#
_entry.id   AF-A0A948F9K2-F1
#
_cell.length_a   1.000
_cell.length_b   1.000
_cell.length_c   1.000
_cell.angle_alpha   90.00
_cell.angle_beta   90.00
_cell.angle_gamma   90.00
#
_symmetry.space_group_name_H-M   'P 1'
#
loop_
_entity.id
_entity.type
_entity.pdbx_description
1 polymer ?
#
loop_
_entity_poly.entity_id
_entity_poly.type
_entity_poly.pdbx_seq_one_letter_code
_entity_poly.pdbx_strand_id
1 'polypeptide(L)'
;MPPEKKPYLFTRPGRIQLILLFLFGLVFLYSNHLFAATCTETATDAASIQTLIDEAESGDVVCIPAGTYQVNLNLKASITLQGLELARTFLESATETSPIITGATSAIVQNLTIQNGGIGIFAHTISNFTIQNVIISDTTIAVDGDNSTLTVSNVVLNENTTAIISRNTSNLTVRNTVISNNTTDISLTNTTQTFTNNLLYTNQNDNYPTSDTSSVFDESPLFVNSASNDYHLKTGSPAIDAGSGNDQDLSTADIGAYGGNGAEVTPFPVSGLTVTAQGADTVTLAWTANNAYNIAGYKVYFDIDNSGEPYAGTAAEGASPVSLTLLSLQLTSLVIAPVILTAPTGLTTVPGDETLLVSWESVPGATGYQVSYGTTSGSYPTTVDAGSSVIHQITGLTNGVEIFITVTAYFQPTVYLAVAAVDTDDNESPLVNEIAAVLSDDITTGPVSSEVSDFPEESVIFPDLKDEYNCFIATAAYGSSMAPQVVWLRKFRNHFLLTNSPGRRFVAMYYQLSPDAAAFINAHDWLKPVARTGLYPAIGLAWFCLKTGPALKIFSAFFVFGLFMTLKRFSRMKQCG
;
A
#
# COMPACT_ATOMS: atom_id res chain seq x y z
N MET A 1 -76.01 30.38 -7.47
CA MET A 1 -75.81 29.00 -6.99
C MET A 1 -76.12 28.04 -8.13
N PRO A 2 -75.41 26.92 -8.32
CA PRO A 2 -73.96 26.66 -8.48
C PRO A 2 -73.71 25.93 -9.85
N PRO A 3 -72.65 25.14 -10.11
CA PRO A 3 -71.21 25.29 -9.88
C PRO A 3 -70.35 25.13 -11.18
N GLU A 4 -69.04 25.33 -10.96
CA GLU A 4 -67.87 25.33 -11.84
C GLU A 4 -67.44 23.95 -12.39
N LYS A 5 -66.95 23.89 -13.65
CA LYS A 5 -66.13 22.79 -14.20
C LYS A 5 -65.04 23.34 -15.15
N LYS A 6 -63.78 23.00 -14.88
CA LYS A 6 -62.62 23.20 -15.78
C LYS A 6 -62.57 22.11 -16.88
N PRO A 7 -62.13 22.40 -18.11
CA PRO A 7 -61.78 21.38 -19.08
C PRO A 7 -60.25 21.15 -19.17
N TYR A 8 -59.88 19.88 -19.30
CA TYR A 8 -58.55 19.41 -19.71
C TYR A 8 -58.39 19.56 -21.24
N LEU A 9 -57.21 19.99 -21.70
CA LEU A 9 -56.82 19.98 -23.13
C LEU A 9 -55.40 19.42 -23.29
N PHE A 10 -55.31 18.46 -24.20
CA PHE A 10 -54.14 17.76 -24.73
C PHE A 10 -53.04 18.65 -25.30
N THR A 11 -51.76 18.26 -25.16
CA THR A 11 -50.75 18.28 -26.25
C THR A 11 -49.57 17.32 -25.97
N ARG A 12 -49.18 16.56 -26.99
CA ARG A 12 -48.19 15.45 -27.04
C ARG A 12 -46.72 15.86 -26.76
N PRO A 13 -45.85 15.02 -26.17
CA PRO A 13 -44.39 15.20 -26.23
C PRO A 13 -43.78 14.23 -27.25
N GLY A 14 -43.67 14.67 -28.50
CA GLY A 14 -43.02 13.91 -29.58
C GLY A 14 -42.13 14.85 -30.37
N ARG A 15 -40.99 15.24 -29.77
CA ARG A 15 -39.86 15.95 -30.41
C ARG A 15 -38.65 16.15 -29.48
N ILE A 16 -38.82 16.02 -28.16
CA ILE A 16 -37.70 16.08 -27.19
C ILE A 16 -36.96 14.72 -27.09
N GLN A 17 -37.65 13.60 -27.24
CA GLN A 17 -37.03 12.26 -27.23
C GLN A 17 -36.11 12.01 -28.44
N LEU A 18 -36.40 12.59 -29.61
CA LEU A 18 -35.58 12.39 -30.81
C LEU A 18 -34.29 13.22 -30.78
N ILE A 19 -34.30 14.37 -30.13
CA ILE A 19 -33.12 15.24 -29.97
C ILE A 19 -32.19 14.67 -28.87
N LEU A 20 -32.75 14.08 -27.81
CA LEU A 20 -31.97 13.36 -26.79
C LEU A 20 -31.33 12.08 -27.33
N LEU A 21 -32.00 11.33 -28.21
CA LEU A 21 -31.41 10.16 -28.89
C LEU A 21 -30.32 10.52 -29.91
N PHE A 22 -30.41 11.69 -30.55
CA PHE A 22 -29.38 12.18 -31.48
C PHE A 22 -28.17 12.77 -30.74
N LEU A 23 -28.38 13.40 -29.56
CA LEU A 23 -27.29 13.84 -28.66
C LEU A 23 -26.61 12.66 -27.95
N PHE A 24 -27.33 11.60 -27.58
CA PHE A 24 -26.71 10.37 -27.06
C PHE A 24 -25.92 9.60 -28.13
N GLY A 25 -26.37 9.62 -29.39
CA GLY A 25 -25.65 9.02 -30.52
C GLY A 25 -24.38 9.78 -30.93
N LEU A 26 -24.32 11.10 -30.72
CA LEU A 26 -23.13 11.91 -31.01
C LEU A 26 -22.09 11.88 -29.88
N VAL A 27 -22.49 11.62 -28.64
CA VAL A 27 -21.57 11.34 -27.53
C VAL A 27 -20.93 9.94 -27.69
N PHE A 28 -21.60 8.99 -28.34
CA PHE A 28 -21.02 7.67 -28.66
C PHE A 28 -20.12 7.64 -29.91
N LEU A 29 -20.07 8.72 -30.70
CA LEU A 29 -19.26 8.82 -31.91
C LEU A 29 -18.10 9.83 -31.81
N TYR A 30 -17.84 10.36 -30.62
CA TYR A 30 -16.73 11.28 -30.34
C TYR A 30 -15.96 10.97 -29.04
N SER A 31 -15.92 9.70 -28.64
CA SER A 31 -15.10 9.22 -27.52
C SER A 31 -14.35 7.94 -27.90
N ASN A 32 -13.65 7.97 -29.04
CA ASN A 32 -12.62 6.98 -29.35
C ASN A 32 -11.27 7.69 -29.42
N HIS A 33 -10.89 8.36 -28.33
CA HIS A 33 -9.49 8.70 -28.08
C HIS A 33 -9.26 8.73 -26.57
N LEU A 34 -8.38 7.82 -26.14
CA LEU A 34 -7.49 7.95 -24.98
C LEU A 34 -8.16 8.17 -23.62
N PHE A 35 -8.62 7.10 -22.98
CA PHE A 35 -8.51 6.99 -21.53
C PHE A 35 -8.13 5.55 -21.17
N ALA A 36 -7.01 5.39 -20.47
CA ALA A 36 -6.79 4.20 -19.65
C ALA A 36 -8.05 3.96 -18.81
N ALA A 37 -8.46 2.71 -18.65
CA ALA A 37 -9.65 2.39 -17.86
C ALA A 37 -9.46 2.95 -16.44
N THR A 38 -10.34 3.86 -16.03
CA THR A 38 -10.29 4.48 -14.70
C THR A 38 -10.55 3.42 -13.66
N CYS A 39 -9.66 3.31 -12.66
CA CYS A 39 -9.78 2.33 -11.57
C CYS A 39 -11.16 2.39 -10.91
N THR A 40 -11.84 1.23 -10.83
CA THR A 40 -13.06 1.11 -10.04
C THR A 40 -12.71 1.00 -8.56
N GLU A 41 -11.71 0.16 -8.25
CA GLU A 41 -11.25 -0.13 -6.90
C GLU A 41 -9.71 -0.12 -6.87
N THR A 42 -9.11 0.23 -5.73
CA THR A 42 -7.64 0.27 -5.56
C THR A 42 -7.21 -0.51 -4.32
N ALA A 43 -6.31 -1.47 -4.52
CA ALA A 43 -5.76 -2.29 -3.43
C ALA A 43 -4.87 -1.46 -2.49
N THR A 44 -4.85 -1.84 -1.21
CA THR A 44 -3.96 -1.22 -0.20
C THR A 44 -2.80 -2.13 0.20
N ASP A 45 -2.98 -3.44 0.08
CA ASP A 45 -2.02 -4.48 0.43
C ASP A 45 -2.30 -5.79 -0.33
N ALA A 46 -1.40 -6.77 -0.20
CA ALA A 46 -1.52 -8.05 -0.90
C ALA A 46 -2.83 -8.81 -0.58
N ALA A 47 -3.32 -8.74 0.67
CA ALA A 47 -4.53 -9.44 1.08
C ALA A 47 -5.79 -8.79 0.51
N SER A 48 -5.76 -7.46 0.32
CA SER A 48 -6.88 -6.71 -0.25
C SER A 48 -7.13 -7.03 -1.73
N ILE A 49 -6.09 -7.40 -2.50
CA ILE A 49 -6.22 -7.63 -3.97
C ILE A 49 -7.25 -8.71 -4.27
N GLN A 50 -7.15 -9.88 -3.63
CA GLN A 50 -8.12 -10.97 -3.87
C GLN A 50 -9.52 -10.59 -3.37
N THR A 51 -9.62 -9.86 -2.25
CA THR A 51 -10.91 -9.39 -1.74
C THR A 51 -11.62 -8.48 -2.75
N LEU A 52 -10.88 -7.53 -3.34
CA LEU A 52 -11.42 -6.64 -4.37
C LEU A 52 -11.81 -7.41 -5.64
N ILE A 53 -11.00 -8.39 -6.05
CA ILE A 53 -11.36 -9.28 -7.17
C ILE A 53 -12.66 -10.01 -6.85
N ASP A 54 -12.83 -10.55 -5.65
CA ASP A 54 -14.03 -11.30 -5.26
C ASP A 54 -15.29 -10.41 -5.27
N GLU A 55 -15.16 -9.14 -4.88
CA GLU A 55 -16.23 -8.13 -4.83
C GLU A 55 -16.55 -7.52 -6.20
N ALA A 56 -15.58 -7.46 -7.13
CA ALA A 56 -15.71 -6.82 -8.43
C ALA A 56 -16.86 -7.38 -9.29
N GLU A 57 -17.59 -6.50 -9.96
CA GLU A 57 -18.60 -6.79 -10.95
C GLU A 57 -18.02 -6.84 -12.37
N SER A 58 -18.81 -7.37 -13.32
CA SER A 58 -18.39 -7.46 -14.72
C SER A 58 -18.15 -6.05 -15.29
N GLY A 59 -16.95 -5.81 -15.80
CA GLY A 59 -16.50 -4.53 -16.34
C GLY A 59 -15.61 -3.73 -15.38
N ASP A 60 -15.48 -4.14 -14.13
CA ASP A 60 -14.68 -3.43 -13.14
C ASP A 60 -13.19 -3.54 -13.40
N VAL A 61 -12.46 -2.50 -12.99
CA VAL A 61 -11.00 -2.44 -13.03
C VAL A 61 -10.46 -2.42 -11.60
N VAL A 62 -9.78 -3.49 -11.21
CA VAL A 62 -9.09 -3.64 -9.93
C VAL A 62 -7.65 -3.16 -10.12
N CYS A 63 -7.31 -2.04 -9.50
CA CYS A 63 -5.99 -1.42 -9.60
C CYS A 63 -5.07 -1.81 -8.44
N ILE A 64 -3.81 -2.09 -8.77
CA ILE A 64 -2.75 -2.43 -7.83
C ILE A 64 -1.71 -1.30 -7.85
N PRO A 65 -1.47 -0.61 -6.72
CA PRO A 65 -0.41 0.39 -6.63
C PRO A 65 0.99 -0.16 -6.90
N ALA A 66 1.97 0.73 -7.03
CA ALA A 66 3.37 0.34 -7.04
C ALA A 66 3.75 -0.35 -5.71
N GLY A 67 4.48 -1.45 -5.82
CA GLY A 67 4.86 -2.30 -4.71
C GLY A 67 5.14 -3.73 -5.16
N THR A 68 5.68 -4.54 -4.25
CA THR A 68 5.88 -5.97 -4.46
C THR A 68 4.89 -6.75 -3.61
N TYR A 69 4.10 -7.61 -4.25
CA TYR A 69 3.01 -8.34 -3.64
C TYR A 69 3.17 -9.85 -3.84
N GLN A 70 3.29 -10.58 -2.73
CA GLN A 70 3.27 -12.04 -2.73
C GLN A 70 1.83 -12.52 -2.83
N VAL A 71 1.44 -13.11 -3.96
CA VAL A 71 0.05 -13.46 -4.26
C VAL A 71 -0.10 -14.78 -5.03
N ASN A 72 -1.30 -15.34 -4.95
CA ASN A 72 -1.81 -16.35 -5.89
C ASN A 72 -3.28 -16.01 -6.15
N LEU A 73 -3.54 -15.25 -7.22
CA LEU A 73 -4.83 -14.61 -7.50
C LEU A 73 -5.73 -15.50 -8.36
N ASN A 74 -7.04 -15.46 -8.09
CA ASN A 74 -8.06 -16.10 -8.92
C ASN A 74 -9.00 -15.04 -9.46
N LEU A 75 -8.93 -14.78 -10.76
CA LEU A 75 -9.74 -13.75 -11.42
C LEU A 75 -11.21 -14.17 -11.55
N LYS A 76 -12.09 -13.16 -11.63
CA LYS A 76 -13.48 -13.33 -12.07
C LYS A 76 -13.63 -13.04 -13.54
N ALA A 77 -14.71 -13.55 -14.13
CA ALA A 77 -15.00 -13.29 -15.53
C ALA A 77 -15.25 -11.80 -15.79
N SER A 78 -14.76 -11.30 -16.93
CA SER A 78 -15.02 -9.95 -17.43
C SER A 78 -14.55 -8.80 -16.52
N ILE A 79 -13.51 -8.99 -15.69
CA ILE A 79 -12.85 -7.90 -14.94
C ILE A 79 -11.49 -7.56 -15.56
N THR A 80 -10.96 -6.38 -15.24
CA THR A 80 -9.58 -5.99 -15.55
C THR A 80 -8.75 -5.93 -14.28
N LEU A 81 -7.64 -6.65 -14.23
CA LEU A 81 -6.60 -6.48 -13.22
C LEU A 81 -5.50 -5.58 -13.80
N GLN A 82 -5.23 -4.46 -13.15
CA GLN A 82 -4.32 -3.44 -13.68
C GLN A 82 -3.30 -2.99 -12.63
N GLY A 83 -2.01 -2.96 -12.96
CA GLY A 83 -1.04 -2.19 -12.18
C GLY A 83 -1.12 -0.70 -12.50
N LEU A 84 -0.89 0.16 -11.51
CA LEU A 84 -0.79 1.60 -11.73
C LEU A 84 0.52 2.01 -12.40
N GLU A 85 1.58 1.25 -12.16
CA GLU A 85 2.92 1.46 -12.71
C GLU A 85 3.49 0.09 -13.12
N LEU A 86 3.53 -0.22 -14.43
CA LEU A 86 4.03 -1.49 -14.98
C LEU A 86 5.44 -1.79 -14.46
N ALA A 87 6.31 -0.77 -14.44
CA ALA A 87 7.69 -0.89 -14.01
C ALA A 87 7.87 -1.07 -12.49
N ARG A 88 6.81 -0.88 -11.68
CA ARG A 88 6.90 -0.85 -10.20
C ARG A 88 5.81 -1.64 -9.47
N THR A 89 4.84 -2.20 -10.16
CA THR A 89 3.85 -3.13 -9.62
C THR A 89 4.29 -4.55 -9.91
N PHE A 90 4.87 -5.22 -8.90
CA PHE A 90 5.42 -6.57 -9.00
C PHE A 90 4.52 -7.58 -8.29
N LEU A 91 4.09 -8.62 -9.00
CA LEU A 91 3.41 -9.78 -8.45
C LEU A 91 4.37 -10.97 -8.41
N GLU A 92 4.55 -11.52 -7.23
CA GLU A 92 5.42 -12.67 -6.97
C GLU A 92 4.63 -13.82 -6.36
N SER A 93 5.14 -15.04 -6.47
CA SER A 93 4.42 -16.21 -5.99
C SER A 93 4.43 -16.32 -4.48
N ALA A 94 3.24 -16.24 -3.86
CA ALA A 94 3.11 -16.58 -2.44
C ALA A 94 3.39 -18.07 -2.16
N THR A 95 3.09 -18.94 -3.13
CA THR A 95 3.35 -20.39 -3.06
C THR A 95 3.74 -20.95 -4.42
N GLU A 96 4.91 -21.60 -4.51
CA GLU A 96 5.44 -22.18 -5.76
C GLU A 96 4.55 -23.26 -6.40
N THR A 97 3.61 -23.83 -5.64
CA THR A 97 2.69 -24.87 -6.13
C THR A 97 1.48 -24.32 -6.87
N SER A 98 1.24 -23.01 -6.78
CA SER A 98 0.06 -22.35 -7.35
C SER A 98 0.51 -21.27 -8.35
N PRO A 99 -0.28 -21.01 -9.41
CA PRO A 99 0.02 -19.90 -10.31
C PRO A 99 -0.11 -18.55 -9.61
N ILE A 100 0.65 -17.55 -10.05
CA ILE A 100 0.55 -16.18 -9.54
C ILE A 100 -0.82 -15.60 -9.94
N ILE A 101 -1.28 -15.86 -11.17
CA ILE A 101 -2.62 -15.51 -11.64
C ILE A 101 -3.30 -16.72 -12.30
N THR A 102 -4.46 -17.11 -11.77
CA THR A 102 -5.43 -17.97 -12.45
C THR A 102 -6.41 -17.09 -13.23
N GLY A 103 -6.37 -17.19 -14.56
CA GLY A 103 -7.20 -16.41 -15.49
C GLY A 103 -8.67 -16.81 -15.48
N ALA A 104 -9.51 -15.93 -16.04
CA ALA A 104 -10.95 -16.13 -16.17
C ALA A 104 -11.48 -15.65 -17.54
N THR A 105 -12.65 -16.14 -17.93
CA THR A 105 -13.26 -15.80 -19.23
C THR A 105 -13.50 -14.29 -19.35
N SER A 106 -13.07 -13.72 -20.48
CA SER A 106 -13.14 -12.29 -20.81
C SER A 106 -12.40 -11.37 -19.84
N ALA A 107 -11.57 -11.90 -18.93
CA ALA A 107 -10.77 -11.08 -18.05
C ALA A 107 -9.54 -10.50 -18.78
N ILE A 108 -9.03 -9.38 -18.27
CA ILE A 108 -7.86 -8.67 -18.80
C ILE A 108 -6.84 -8.53 -17.67
N VAL A 109 -5.58 -8.80 -17.96
CA VAL A 109 -4.43 -8.49 -17.09
C VAL A 109 -3.55 -7.48 -17.81
N GLN A 110 -3.27 -6.34 -17.18
CA GLN A 110 -2.49 -5.28 -17.80
C GLN A 110 -1.62 -4.42 -16.87
N ASN A 111 -0.64 -3.75 -17.46
CA ASN A 111 0.23 -2.73 -16.85
C ASN A 111 0.84 -3.17 -15.50
N LEU A 112 1.31 -4.42 -15.42
CA LEU A 112 1.98 -4.96 -14.23
C LEU A 112 3.08 -5.95 -14.61
N THR A 113 3.98 -6.20 -13.66
CA THR A 113 5.08 -7.15 -13.80
C THR A 113 4.81 -8.39 -12.93
N ILE A 114 5.04 -9.57 -13.49
CA ILE A 114 4.97 -10.86 -12.80
C ILE A 114 6.38 -11.45 -12.77
N GLN A 115 6.88 -11.83 -11.60
CA GLN A 115 8.24 -12.36 -11.49
C GLN A 115 8.41 -13.40 -10.39
N ASN A 116 9.55 -14.09 -10.38
CA ASN A 116 10.02 -14.95 -9.30
C ASN A 116 8.96 -15.97 -8.86
N GLY A 117 8.66 -16.97 -9.71
CA GLY A 117 7.72 -18.02 -9.31
C GLY A 117 7.54 -19.18 -10.29
N GLY A 118 6.76 -20.18 -9.88
CA GLY A 118 6.38 -21.33 -10.70
C GLY A 118 5.68 -20.93 -12.01
N ILE A 119 4.36 -20.79 -11.98
CA ILE A 119 3.56 -20.41 -13.15
C ILE A 119 3.12 -18.95 -13.00
N GLY A 120 3.46 -18.09 -13.97
CA GLY A 120 3.02 -16.70 -13.99
C GLY A 120 1.50 -16.60 -14.18
N ILE A 121 1.02 -16.99 -15.37
CA ILE A 121 -0.39 -16.93 -15.72
C ILE A 121 -0.91 -18.29 -16.17
N PHE A 122 -2.02 -18.74 -15.56
CA PHE A 122 -2.67 -20.02 -15.82
C PHE A 122 -4.06 -19.80 -16.45
N ALA A 123 -4.22 -20.17 -17.72
CA ALA A 123 -5.37 -19.87 -18.58
C ALA A 123 -6.05 -21.14 -19.12
N HIS A 124 -6.66 -21.93 -18.22
CA HIS A 124 -7.24 -23.23 -18.54
C HIS A 124 -8.77 -23.19 -18.62
N THR A 125 -9.34 -23.71 -19.71
CA THR A 125 -10.81 -23.78 -19.92
C THR A 125 -11.52 -22.42 -19.81
N ILE A 126 -10.92 -21.38 -20.41
CA ILE A 126 -11.44 -20.01 -20.44
C ILE A 126 -11.47 -19.45 -21.86
N SER A 127 -12.29 -18.44 -22.12
CA SER A 127 -12.37 -17.79 -23.43
C SER A 127 -12.16 -16.29 -23.35
N ASN A 128 -11.61 -15.69 -24.40
CA ASN A 128 -11.38 -14.25 -24.57
C ASN A 128 -10.52 -13.63 -23.47
N PHE A 129 -9.56 -14.38 -22.93
CA PHE A 129 -8.64 -13.86 -21.92
C PHE A 129 -7.53 -13.05 -22.59
N THR A 130 -7.23 -11.87 -22.05
CA THR A 130 -6.25 -10.95 -22.64
C THR A 130 -5.15 -10.62 -21.64
N ILE A 131 -3.90 -10.74 -22.08
CA ILE A 131 -2.70 -10.30 -21.38
C ILE A 131 -2.09 -9.19 -22.23
N GLN A 132 -2.01 -7.98 -21.69
CA GLN A 132 -1.51 -6.83 -22.45
C GLN A 132 -0.64 -5.89 -21.63
N ASN A 133 0.43 -5.35 -22.21
CA ASN A 133 1.33 -4.40 -21.54
C ASN A 133 1.84 -4.98 -20.20
N VAL A 134 2.33 -6.22 -20.24
CA VAL A 134 2.73 -6.99 -19.06
C VAL A 134 4.16 -7.49 -19.26
N ILE A 135 4.92 -7.55 -18.17
CA ILE A 135 6.23 -8.19 -18.14
C ILE A 135 6.09 -9.48 -17.31
N ILE A 136 6.60 -10.60 -17.82
CA ILE A 136 6.71 -11.86 -17.08
C ILE A 136 8.14 -12.37 -17.15
N SER A 137 8.82 -12.44 -16.01
CA SER A 137 10.23 -12.84 -15.97
C SER A 137 10.59 -13.76 -14.82
N ASP A 138 11.66 -14.54 -15.00
CA ASP A 138 12.15 -15.49 -13.99
C ASP A 138 11.05 -16.43 -13.44
N THR A 139 10.26 -16.99 -14.36
CA THR A 139 9.25 -18.00 -14.02
C THR A 139 9.55 -19.36 -14.63
N THR A 140 9.00 -20.43 -14.05
CA THR A 140 9.07 -21.75 -14.70
C THR A 140 8.24 -21.77 -15.98
N ILE A 141 7.00 -21.25 -15.92
CA ILE A 141 6.15 -21.08 -17.09
C ILE A 141 5.52 -19.69 -17.03
N ALA A 142 5.80 -18.82 -18.00
CA ALA A 142 5.23 -17.48 -17.96
C ALA A 142 3.73 -17.49 -18.26
N VAL A 143 3.31 -18.19 -19.32
CA VAL A 143 1.90 -18.33 -19.69
C VAL A 143 1.57 -19.78 -20.02
N ASP A 144 0.64 -20.39 -19.26
CA ASP A 144 0.14 -21.75 -19.49
C ASP A 144 -1.34 -21.73 -19.90
N GLY A 145 -1.62 -22.00 -21.18
CA GLY A 145 -2.96 -22.15 -21.73
C GLY A 145 -3.33 -23.61 -22.02
N ASP A 146 -4.55 -24.02 -21.65
CA ASP A 146 -5.16 -25.28 -22.10
C ASP A 146 -6.65 -25.10 -22.37
N ASN A 147 -7.14 -25.62 -23.50
CA ASN A 147 -8.54 -25.54 -23.90
C ASN A 147 -9.12 -24.11 -23.79
N SER A 148 -8.38 -23.12 -24.29
CA SER A 148 -8.72 -21.70 -24.11
C SER A 148 -8.74 -20.89 -25.42
N THR A 149 -9.14 -19.61 -25.32
CA THR A 149 -8.82 -18.58 -26.31
C THR A 149 -8.11 -17.41 -25.64
N LEU A 150 -6.91 -17.09 -26.13
CA LEU A 150 -5.94 -16.23 -25.44
C LEU A 150 -5.35 -15.20 -26.40
N THR A 151 -5.25 -13.97 -25.94
CA THR A 151 -4.46 -12.91 -26.59
C THR A 151 -3.31 -12.49 -25.69
N VAL A 152 -2.09 -12.56 -26.21
CA VAL A 152 -0.87 -12.02 -25.59
C VAL A 152 -0.39 -10.89 -26.49
N SER A 153 -0.37 -9.66 -25.99
CA SER A 153 0.01 -8.51 -26.82
C SER A 153 0.75 -7.41 -26.10
N ASN A 154 1.83 -6.89 -26.69
CA ASN A 154 2.67 -5.87 -26.05
C ASN A 154 3.19 -6.43 -24.72
N VAL A 155 3.90 -7.54 -24.76
CA VAL A 155 4.34 -8.26 -23.57
C VAL A 155 5.83 -8.53 -23.66
N VAL A 156 6.51 -8.59 -22.51
CA VAL A 156 7.88 -9.11 -22.43
C VAL A 156 7.87 -10.41 -21.64
N LEU A 157 8.34 -11.49 -22.26
CA LEU A 157 8.55 -12.79 -21.64
C LEU A 157 10.06 -13.07 -21.61
N ASN A 158 10.70 -12.75 -20.48
CA ASN A 158 12.16 -12.79 -20.37
C ASN A 158 12.65 -13.77 -19.30
N GLU A 159 13.71 -14.55 -19.58
CA GLU A 159 14.37 -15.40 -18.57
C GLU A 159 13.45 -16.48 -17.93
N ASN A 160 12.45 -16.96 -18.65
CA ASN A 160 11.59 -18.04 -18.17
C ASN A 160 12.10 -19.41 -18.62
N THR A 161 11.75 -20.48 -17.91
CA THR A 161 12.03 -21.82 -18.43
C THR A 161 11.19 -22.09 -19.69
N THR A 162 9.90 -21.80 -19.68
CA THR A 162 9.06 -21.78 -20.89
C THR A 162 8.25 -20.50 -20.96
N ALA A 163 8.32 -19.77 -22.08
CA ALA A 163 7.59 -18.51 -22.22
C ALA A 163 6.09 -18.76 -22.40
N ILE A 164 5.68 -19.57 -23.38
CA ILE A 164 4.26 -19.89 -23.61
C ILE A 164 4.06 -21.38 -23.79
N ILE A 165 3.16 -21.98 -23.00
CA ILE A 165 2.57 -23.29 -23.28
C ILE A 165 1.14 -23.08 -23.74
N SER A 166 0.76 -23.72 -24.83
CA SER A 166 -0.63 -23.74 -25.27
C SER A 166 -1.05 -25.11 -25.77
N ARG A 167 -2.11 -25.64 -25.16
CA ARG A 167 -2.67 -26.97 -25.45
C ARG A 167 -4.13 -26.86 -25.83
N ASN A 168 -4.57 -27.67 -26.80
CA ASN A 168 -5.97 -27.81 -27.22
C ASN A 168 -6.69 -26.46 -27.44
N THR A 169 -5.95 -25.44 -27.88
CA THR A 169 -6.40 -24.05 -27.87
C THR A 169 -6.92 -23.67 -29.26
N SER A 170 -8.15 -23.16 -29.30
CA SER A 170 -8.83 -22.85 -30.58
C SER A 170 -8.37 -21.54 -31.21
N ASN A 171 -7.80 -20.63 -30.42
CA ASN A 171 -7.17 -19.40 -30.91
C ASN A 171 -6.18 -18.85 -29.88
N LEU A 172 -4.88 -18.92 -30.18
CA LEU A 172 -3.83 -18.20 -29.50
C LEU A 172 -3.34 -17.06 -30.41
N THR A 173 -3.49 -15.81 -29.99
CA THR A 173 -2.89 -14.66 -30.68
C THR A 173 -1.71 -14.13 -29.88
N VAL A 174 -0.54 -14.04 -30.51
CA VAL A 174 0.68 -13.47 -29.93
C VAL A 174 1.19 -12.36 -30.85
N ARG A 175 1.21 -11.12 -30.36
CA ARG A 175 1.67 -9.98 -31.16
C ARG A 175 2.45 -8.95 -30.36
N ASN A 176 3.32 -8.19 -31.00
CA ASN A 176 4.11 -7.12 -30.36
C ASN A 176 4.81 -7.61 -29.07
N THR A 177 5.19 -8.88 -29.02
CA THR A 177 5.69 -9.51 -27.80
C THR A 177 7.18 -9.79 -27.96
N VAL A 178 7.98 -9.39 -26.97
CA VAL A 178 9.39 -9.80 -26.88
C VAL A 178 9.46 -11.11 -26.10
N ILE A 179 10.02 -12.15 -26.70
CA ILE A 179 10.27 -13.45 -26.09
C ILE A 179 11.78 -13.65 -26.09
N SER A 180 12.43 -13.42 -24.95
CA SER A 180 13.89 -13.42 -24.87
C SER A 180 14.48 -14.23 -23.72
N ASN A 181 15.68 -14.79 -23.94
CA ASN A 181 16.43 -15.49 -22.89
C ASN A 181 15.66 -16.65 -22.21
N ASN A 182 14.66 -17.24 -22.86
CA ASN A 182 13.93 -18.37 -22.30
C ASN A 182 14.62 -19.69 -22.65
N THR A 183 14.44 -20.74 -21.83
CA THR A 183 14.91 -22.08 -22.25
C THR A 183 14.07 -22.60 -23.42
N THR A 184 12.76 -22.41 -23.36
CA THR A 184 11.83 -22.70 -24.48
C THR A 184 11.00 -21.47 -24.76
N ASP A 185 10.97 -21.03 -26.02
CA ASP A 185 10.15 -19.92 -26.46
C ASP A 185 8.64 -20.24 -26.30
N ILE A 186 8.16 -21.27 -26.97
CA ILE A 186 6.76 -21.64 -27.11
C ILE A 186 6.64 -23.16 -27.22
N SER A 187 5.59 -23.74 -26.64
CA SER A 187 5.25 -25.14 -26.78
C SER A 187 3.77 -25.27 -27.14
N LEU A 188 3.49 -25.67 -28.37
CA LEU A 188 2.13 -25.78 -28.92
C LEU A 188 1.72 -27.25 -29.08
N THR A 189 0.49 -27.59 -28.70
CA THR A 189 -0.08 -28.92 -28.95
C THR A 189 -1.57 -28.79 -29.26
N ASN A 190 -1.99 -29.22 -30.46
CA ASN A 190 -3.38 -29.06 -30.92
C ASN A 190 -3.89 -27.62 -30.80
N THR A 191 -3.03 -26.64 -31.11
CA THR A 191 -3.32 -25.20 -30.98
C THR A 191 -3.40 -24.57 -32.36
N THR A 192 -4.41 -23.72 -32.56
CA THR A 192 -4.48 -22.78 -33.69
C THR A 192 -3.96 -21.43 -33.22
N GLN A 193 -3.01 -20.86 -33.95
CA GLN A 193 -2.25 -19.70 -33.52
C GLN A 193 -2.09 -18.63 -34.60
N THR A 194 -1.97 -17.39 -34.17
CA THR A 194 -1.59 -16.22 -34.98
C THR A 194 -0.42 -15.52 -34.31
N PHE A 195 0.70 -15.42 -35.03
CA PHE A 195 1.91 -14.73 -34.60
C PHE A 195 2.17 -13.57 -35.55
N THR A 196 2.31 -12.36 -35.02
CA THR A 196 2.57 -11.15 -35.82
C THR A 196 3.45 -10.15 -35.07
N ASN A 197 4.49 -9.62 -35.71
CA ASN A 197 5.31 -8.53 -35.20
C ASN A 197 5.84 -8.78 -33.77
N ASN A 198 6.36 -9.97 -33.51
CA ASN A 198 7.03 -10.30 -32.25
C ASN A 198 8.55 -10.15 -32.40
N LEU A 199 9.27 -10.15 -31.29
CA LEU A 199 10.72 -10.22 -31.28
C LEU A 199 11.16 -11.46 -30.50
N LEU A 200 11.94 -12.34 -31.12
CA LEU A 200 12.47 -13.53 -30.48
C LEU A 200 14.00 -13.47 -30.45
N TYR A 201 14.59 -13.59 -29.26
CA TYR A 201 16.04 -13.44 -29.08
C TYR A 201 16.58 -14.41 -28.03
N THR A 202 17.69 -15.09 -28.33
CA THR A 202 18.47 -15.92 -27.38
C THR A 202 17.69 -17.01 -26.63
N ASN A 203 16.58 -17.50 -27.18
CA ASN A 203 15.89 -18.67 -26.64
C ASN A 203 16.63 -19.95 -27.04
N GLN A 204 16.64 -20.99 -26.20
CA GLN A 204 17.45 -22.20 -26.51
C GLN A 204 16.75 -23.17 -27.46
N ASN A 205 15.43 -23.34 -27.29
CA ASN A 205 14.61 -24.17 -28.17
C ASN A 205 13.71 -23.25 -29.01
N ASP A 206 13.95 -23.20 -30.31
CA ASP A 206 13.14 -22.44 -31.28
C ASP A 206 11.97 -23.29 -31.77
N ASN A 207 10.83 -23.16 -31.11
CA ASN A 207 9.58 -23.87 -31.43
C ASN A 207 8.48 -22.91 -31.92
N TYR A 208 8.83 -21.67 -32.25
CA TYR A 208 7.92 -20.70 -32.86
C TYR A 208 7.44 -21.12 -34.26
N PRO A 209 6.24 -20.67 -34.69
CA PRO A 209 5.73 -20.99 -36.02
C PRO A 209 6.59 -20.37 -37.14
N THR A 210 7.16 -21.20 -38.00
CA THR A 210 8.06 -20.77 -39.09
C THR A 210 7.39 -20.04 -40.26
N SER A 211 6.05 -19.89 -40.24
CA SER A 211 5.29 -19.19 -41.28
C SER A 211 5.15 -17.69 -41.05
N ASP A 212 5.59 -17.17 -39.90
CA ASP A 212 5.54 -15.73 -39.60
C ASP A 212 6.75 -15.01 -40.22
N THR A 213 6.47 -13.99 -41.04
CA THR A 213 7.49 -13.15 -41.70
C THR A 213 7.51 -11.71 -41.18
N SER A 214 6.66 -11.40 -40.20
CA SER A 214 6.51 -10.05 -39.64
C SER A 214 7.31 -9.86 -38.35
N SER A 215 7.71 -10.96 -37.70
CA SER A 215 8.50 -10.94 -36.48
C SER A 215 10.00 -10.72 -36.76
N VAL A 216 10.67 -10.13 -35.76
CA VAL A 216 12.12 -9.97 -35.68
C VAL A 216 12.71 -11.20 -34.97
N PHE A 217 13.76 -11.78 -35.53
CA PHE A 217 14.41 -12.98 -35.01
C PHE A 217 15.90 -12.75 -34.82
N ASP A 218 16.46 -13.30 -33.75
CA ASP A 218 17.90 -13.32 -33.43
C ASP A 218 18.57 -11.93 -33.31
N GLU A 219 17.77 -10.87 -33.18
CA GLU A 219 18.26 -9.52 -32.90
C GLU A 219 17.91 -9.10 -31.47
N SER A 220 18.85 -8.44 -30.80
CA SER A 220 18.65 -8.05 -29.41
C SER A 220 17.56 -6.99 -29.29
N PRO A 221 16.62 -7.09 -28.32
CA PRO A 221 15.67 -6.00 -28.04
C PRO A 221 16.35 -4.75 -27.47
N LEU A 222 17.63 -4.81 -27.09
CA LEU A 222 18.39 -3.71 -26.51
C LEU A 222 17.68 -3.04 -25.32
N PHE A 223 17.23 -3.82 -24.34
CA PHE A 223 16.66 -3.29 -23.11
C PHE A 223 17.62 -2.36 -22.35
N VAL A 224 17.08 -1.34 -21.68
CA VAL A 224 17.83 -0.40 -20.82
C VAL A 224 18.61 -1.16 -19.77
N ASN A 225 17.91 -1.91 -18.92
CA ASN A 225 18.50 -2.75 -17.88
C ASN A 225 17.52 -3.83 -17.39
N SER A 226 17.45 -4.97 -18.07
CA SER A 226 16.56 -6.08 -17.69
C SER A 226 16.84 -6.64 -16.29
N ALA A 227 18.09 -6.58 -15.82
CA ALA A 227 18.48 -7.04 -14.49
C ALA A 227 17.88 -6.18 -13.35
N SER A 228 17.43 -4.97 -13.65
CA SER A 228 16.68 -4.11 -12.72
C SER A 228 15.22 -3.93 -13.13
N ASN A 229 14.68 -4.83 -13.95
CA ASN A 229 13.33 -4.76 -14.52
C ASN A 229 13.04 -3.52 -15.38
N ASP A 230 14.07 -2.86 -15.91
CA ASP A 230 13.90 -1.78 -16.88
C ASP A 230 13.95 -2.33 -18.30
N TYR A 231 12.76 -2.70 -18.80
CA TYR A 231 12.54 -3.25 -20.14
C TYR A 231 12.20 -2.19 -21.18
N HIS A 232 12.43 -0.89 -20.90
CA HIS A 232 12.40 0.13 -21.95
C HIS A 232 13.49 -0.17 -23.00
N LEU A 233 13.30 0.32 -24.22
CA LEU A 233 14.21 0.07 -25.34
C LEU A 233 15.31 1.16 -25.40
N LYS A 234 16.54 0.77 -25.76
CA LYS A 234 17.63 1.71 -26.09
C LYS A 234 17.55 2.14 -27.55
N THR A 235 18.16 3.29 -27.86
CA THR A 235 18.33 3.76 -29.24
C THR A 235 18.95 2.68 -30.12
N GLY A 236 18.34 2.43 -31.28
CA GLY A 236 18.80 1.42 -32.24
C GLY A 236 18.22 0.02 -32.02
N SER A 237 17.29 -0.15 -31.07
CA SER A 237 16.56 -1.40 -30.92
C SER A 237 15.75 -1.72 -32.18
N PRO A 238 15.78 -2.97 -32.68
CA PRO A 238 14.95 -3.42 -33.80
C PRO A 238 13.48 -3.58 -33.40
N ALA A 239 13.15 -3.44 -32.11
CA ALA A 239 11.77 -3.44 -31.62
C ALA A 239 11.08 -2.08 -31.79
N ILE A 240 11.83 -1.01 -32.05
CA ILE A 240 11.27 0.34 -32.23
C ILE A 240 10.53 0.40 -33.58
N ASP A 241 9.30 0.92 -33.59
CA ASP A 241 8.43 1.06 -34.77
C ASP A 241 8.20 -0.27 -35.55
N ALA A 242 8.40 -1.42 -34.91
CA ALA A 242 8.37 -2.74 -35.56
C ALA A 242 7.11 -3.55 -35.28
N GLY A 243 6.23 -3.04 -34.42
CA GLY A 243 4.98 -3.67 -33.99
C GLY A 243 3.83 -3.54 -34.99
N SER A 244 2.68 -4.02 -34.55
CA SER A 244 1.39 -3.93 -35.22
C SER A 244 0.47 -2.97 -34.48
N GLY A 245 -0.15 -2.04 -35.20
CA GLY A 245 -0.96 -0.97 -34.63
C GLY A 245 -0.13 0.28 -34.33
N ASN A 246 -0.69 1.16 -33.51
CA ASN A 246 -0.08 2.43 -33.12
C ASN A 246 0.07 2.47 -31.59
N ASP A 247 1.09 3.17 -31.13
CA ASP A 247 1.31 3.54 -29.73
C ASP A 247 0.69 4.93 -29.43
N GLN A 248 1.09 5.55 -28.32
CA GLN A 248 0.48 6.80 -27.84
C GLN A 248 0.85 8.04 -28.67
N ASP A 249 2.02 8.07 -29.31
CA ASP A 249 2.46 9.20 -30.14
C ASP A 249 1.92 9.11 -31.59
N LEU A 250 1.12 8.07 -31.86
CA LEU A 250 0.51 7.71 -33.14
C LEU A 250 1.51 7.20 -34.20
N SER A 251 2.74 6.89 -33.81
CA SER A 251 3.71 6.17 -34.62
C SER A 251 3.34 4.68 -34.73
N THR A 252 4.24 3.87 -35.29
CA THR A 252 4.01 2.42 -35.33
C THR A 252 4.35 1.86 -33.96
N ALA A 253 3.47 1.02 -33.41
CA ALA A 253 3.70 0.45 -32.07
C ALA A 253 5.10 -0.16 -31.93
N ASP A 254 5.79 0.07 -30.82
CA ASP A 254 7.00 -0.68 -30.49
C ASP A 254 6.65 -2.11 -30.06
N ILE A 255 7.55 -3.06 -30.32
CA ILE A 255 7.42 -4.43 -29.80
C ILE A 255 7.84 -4.44 -28.32
N GLY A 256 6.98 -4.93 -27.44
CA GLY A 256 7.25 -5.06 -26.00
C GLY A 256 6.19 -4.42 -25.12
N ALA A 257 6.43 -4.37 -23.81
CA ALA A 257 5.42 -3.99 -22.82
C ALA A 257 5.08 -2.49 -22.79
N TYR A 258 5.98 -1.65 -23.31
CA TYR A 258 5.84 -0.18 -23.32
C TYR A 258 5.38 0.39 -24.67
N GLY A 259 5.35 -0.43 -25.73
CA GLY A 259 5.08 0.02 -27.10
C GLY A 259 3.63 -0.05 -27.55
N GLY A 260 2.73 -0.48 -26.67
CA GLY A 260 1.34 -0.77 -27.02
C GLY A 260 0.38 0.38 -26.79
N ASN A 261 -0.76 0.36 -27.48
CA ASN A 261 -1.91 1.18 -27.07
C ASN A 261 -2.28 0.90 -25.60
N GLY A 262 -2.41 1.96 -24.80
CA GLY A 262 -2.68 1.87 -23.36
C GLY A 262 -1.49 1.46 -22.50
N ALA A 263 -0.28 1.37 -23.06
CA ALA A 263 0.94 1.15 -22.30
C ALA A 263 1.26 2.35 -21.40
N GLU A 264 2.04 2.08 -20.34
CA GLU A 264 2.62 3.12 -19.50
C GLU A 264 3.60 3.96 -20.33
N VAL A 265 3.46 5.28 -20.28
CA VAL A 265 4.36 6.24 -20.95
C VAL A 265 5.31 6.95 -19.99
N THR A 266 5.16 6.73 -18.69
CA THR A 266 6.06 7.32 -17.70
C THR A 266 7.44 6.68 -17.82
N PRO A 267 8.51 7.49 -17.97
CA PRO A 267 9.86 6.96 -18.03
C PRO A 267 10.25 6.23 -16.74
N PHE A 268 11.19 5.29 -16.87
CA PHE A 268 11.75 4.61 -15.70
C PHE A 268 12.40 5.62 -14.72
N PRO A 269 12.21 5.48 -13.40
CA PRO A 269 12.75 6.41 -12.42
C PRO A 269 14.26 6.59 -12.47
N VAL A 270 14.72 7.80 -12.18
CA VAL A 270 16.15 8.13 -12.12
C VAL A 270 16.84 7.35 -10.99
N SER A 271 18.02 6.81 -11.30
CA SER A 271 18.85 6.05 -10.37
C SER A 271 20.19 6.74 -10.10
N GLY A 272 20.80 6.39 -8.96
CA GLY A 272 22.13 6.90 -8.57
C GLY A 272 22.17 8.41 -8.31
N LEU A 273 21.05 9.02 -7.93
CA LEU A 273 21.01 10.42 -7.51
C LEU A 273 21.88 10.61 -6.26
N THR A 274 22.82 11.55 -6.32
CA THR A 274 23.78 11.82 -5.24
C THR A 274 24.08 13.31 -5.12
N VAL A 275 24.41 13.73 -3.89
CA VAL A 275 25.05 15.03 -3.62
C VAL A 275 26.55 14.85 -3.75
N THR A 276 27.17 15.61 -4.66
CA THR A 276 28.61 15.55 -4.94
C THR A 276 29.40 16.65 -4.25
N ALA A 277 28.76 17.78 -3.95
CA ALA A 277 29.30 18.87 -3.15
C ALA A 277 28.16 19.71 -2.54
N GLN A 278 28.39 20.29 -1.37
CA GLN A 278 27.45 21.21 -0.71
C GLN A 278 28.18 22.31 0.05
N GLY A 279 27.50 23.45 0.23
CA GLY A 279 27.94 24.57 1.04
C GLY A 279 26.73 25.30 1.64
N ALA A 280 26.96 26.47 2.25
CA ALA A 280 25.92 27.20 2.99
C ALA A 280 24.66 27.56 2.18
N ASP A 281 24.82 27.79 0.87
CA ASP A 281 23.75 28.17 -0.07
C ASP A 281 23.92 27.52 -1.45
N THR A 282 24.72 26.44 -1.54
CA THR A 282 25.00 25.73 -2.80
C THR A 282 24.92 24.23 -2.62
N VAL A 283 24.41 23.53 -3.63
CA VAL A 283 24.40 22.06 -3.70
C VAL A 283 24.65 21.61 -5.13
N THR A 284 25.52 20.63 -5.30
CA THR A 284 25.81 20.00 -6.60
C THR A 284 25.30 18.57 -6.61
N LEU A 285 24.43 18.27 -7.57
CA LEU A 285 23.80 16.97 -7.77
C LEU A 285 24.38 16.27 -9.00
N ALA A 286 24.38 14.94 -8.97
CA ALA A 286 24.62 14.10 -10.13
C ALA A 286 23.76 12.84 -10.08
N TRP A 287 23.42 12.29 -11.24
CA TRP A 287 22.63 11.05 -11.36
C TRP A 287 23.09 10.21 -12.55
N THR A 288 22.60 8.97 -12.60
CA THR A 288 22.88 8.05 -13.72
C THR A 288 21.95 8.36 -14.89
N ALA A 289 22.48 8.34 -16.11
CA ALA A 289 21.68 8.54 -17.31
C ALA A 289 20.59 7.46 -17.44
N ASN A 290 19.35 7.89 -17.66
CA ASN A 290 18.33 7.01 -18.24
C ASN A 290 18.65 6.84 -19.73
N ASN A 291 18.81 5.58 -20.17
CA ASN A 291 19.24 5.25 -21.53
C ASN A 291 18.08 4.77 -22.42
N ALA A 292 16.83 4.96 -22.00
CA ALA A 292 15.69 4.74 -22.88
C ALA A 292 15.78 5.68 -24.10
N TYR A 293 15.38 5.18 -25.27
CA TYR A 293 15.61 5.88 -26.54
C TYR A 293 14.86 7.21 -26.65
N ASN A 294 13.78 7.36 -25.91
CA ASN A 294 12.86 8.49 -25.93
C ASN A 294 13.13 9.53 -24.83
N ILE A 295 14.20 9.41 -24.04
CA ILE A 295 14.54 10.41 -23.01
C ILE A 295 15.02 11.72 -23.66
N ALA A 296 14.32 12.81 -23.37
CA ALA A 296 14.65 14.16 -23.85
C ALA A 296 15.45 14.99 -22.83
N GLY A 297 15.32 14.71 -21.53
CA GLY A 297 16.03 15.45 -20.49
C GLY A 297 15.62 15.07 -19.07
N TYR A 298 15.83 15.99 -18.14
CA TYR A 298 15.57 15.83 -16.71
C TYR A 298 14.93 17.09 -16.12
N LYS A 299 14.16 16.91 -15.04
CA LYS A 299 13.65 17.98 -14.17
C LYS A 299 14.17 17.76 -12.76
N VAL A 300 14.84 18.76 -12.20
CA VAL A 300 15.34 18.76 -10.82
C VAL A 300 14.36 19.53 -9.95
N TYR A 301 13.76 18.80 -9.02
CA TYR A 301 12.85 19.30 -7.99
C TYR A 301 13.62 19.54 -6.71
N PHE A 302 13.36 20.65 -6.02
CA PHE A 302 13.99 20.92 -4.74
C PHE A 302 13.15 21.82 -3.84
N ASP A 303 13.29 21.64 -2.53
CA ASP A 303 12.71 22.50 -1.48
C ASP A 303 13.66 22.59 -0.29
N ILE A 304 13.56 23.67 0.50
CA ILE A 304 14.34 23.90 1.72
C ILE A 304 13.46 23.79 2.98
N ASP A 305 12.13 23.81 2.84
CA ASP A 305 11.23 23.85 3.99
C ASP A 305 10.67 22.48 4.42
N ASN A 306 10.43 21.57 3.47
CA ASN A 306 9.87 20.25 3.73
C ASN A 306 10.37 19.20 2.72
N SER A 307 10.34 17.95 3.16
CA SER A 307 10.47 16.77 2.30
C SER A 307 9.14 16.51 1.57
N GLY A 308 9.22 16.03 0.34
CA GLY A 308 8.10 15.66 -0.50
C GLY A 308 7.48 16.84 -1.23
N GLU A 309 6.43 16.54 -2.00
CA GLU A 309 5.71 17.56 -2.75
C GLU A 309 4.93 18.53 -1.85
N PRO A 310 4.75 19.80 -2.27
CA PRO A 310 5.20 20.38 -3.54
C PRO A 310 6.57 21.05 -3.40
N TYR A 311 7.59 20.54 -4.12
CA TYR A 311 8.95 21.09 -4.10
C TYR A 311 9.02 22.54 -4.60
N ALA A 312 8.91 23.52 -3.70
CA ALA A 312 8.70 24.94 -4.00
C ALA A 312 9.97 25.79 -3.84
N GLY A 313 11.15 25.16 -3.93
CA GLY A 313 12.45 25.83 -3.78
C GLY A 313 12.76 26.85 -4.88
N THR A 314 13.65 27.79 -4.55
CA THR A 314 14.18 28.78 -5.50
C THR A 314 15.71 28.89 -5.38
N ALA A 315 16.36 29.00 -6.53
CA ALA A 315 17.81 29.14 -6.67
C ALA A 315 18.13 30.12 -7.82
N ALA A 316 19.42 30.42 -8.05
CA ALA A 316 19.85 31.25 -9.17
C ALA A 316 19.51 30.64 -10.54
N GLU A 317 19.47 29.32 -10.63
CA GLU A 317 19.15 28.55 -11.83
C GLU A 317 17.65 28.56 -12.17
N GLY A 318 16.80 28.98 -11.23
CA GLY A 318 15.36 29.10 -11.41
C GLY A 318 14.55 28.65 -10.19
N ALA A 319 13.23 28.70 -10.34
CA ALA A 319 12.32 28.03 -9.42
C ALA A 319 12.30 26.52 -9.71
N SER A 320 12.08 25.71 -8.69
CA SER A 320 11.80 24.29 -8.84
C SER A 320 10.49 24.08 -9.66
N PRO A 321 10.46 23.14 -10.63
CA PRO A 321 11.58 22.34 -11.13
C PRO A 321 12.47 23.09 -12.13
N VAL A 322 13.77 22.77 -12.12
CA VAL A 322 14.73 23.23 -13.15
C VAL A 322 14.90 22.15 -14.23
N SER A 323 14.59 22.48 -15.48
CA SER A 323 14.71 21.57 -16.62
C SER A 323 16.09 21.65 -17.28
N LEU A 324 16.70 20.50 -17.60
CA LEU A 324 18.02 20.43 -18.22
C LEU A 324 18.24 19.10 -18.96
N THR A 325 19.27 19.05 -19.80
CA THR A 325 19.70 17.82 -20.52
C THR A 325 21.00 17.22 -19.96
N LEU A 326 21.62 17.89 -18.99
CA LEU A 326 22.84 17.43 -18.34
C LEU A 326 22.52 16.43 -17.22
N LEU A 327 23.50 15.61 -16.85
CA LEU A 327 23.41 14.61 -15.76
C LEU A 327 23.86 15.16 -14.40
N SER A 328 24.00 16.49 -14.30
CA SER A 328 24.43 17.18 -13.10
C SER A 328 23.88 18.60 -13.09
N LEU A 329 23.52 19.09 -11.90
CA LEU A 329 23.11 20.47 -11.68
C LEU A 329 23.77 20.99 -10.40
N GLN A 330 24.37 22.17 -10.48
CA GLN A 330 24.73 22.94 -9.30
C GLN A 330 23.66 24.00 -9.07
N LEU A 331 23.00 23.92 -7.92
CA LEU A 331 22.11 24.96 -7.41
C LEU A 331 22.95 25.96 -6.63
N THR A 332 22.73 27.25 -6.88
CA THR A 332 23.43 28.34 -6.19
C THR A 332 22.47 29.40 -5.67
N SER A 333 22.90 30.15 -4.64
CA SER A 333 22.08 31.18 -4.00
C SER A 333 20.72 30.65 -3.52
N LEU A 334 20.73 29.47 -2.91
CA LEU A 334 19.55 28.84 -2.33
C LEU A 334 18.91 29.76 -1.29
N VAL A 335 17.62 30.07 -1.47
CA VAL A 335 16.90 31.03 -0.64
C VAL A 335 16.29 30.33 0.58
N ILE A 336 16.94 30.46 1.74
CA ILE A 336 16.41 29.94 3.00
C ILE A 336 15.37 30.91 3.55
N ALA A 337 14.10 30.49 3.56
CA ALA A 337 13.03 31.26 4.20
C ALA A 337 13.21 31.27 5.73
N PRO A 338 12.90 32.39 6.42
CA PRO A 338 12.91 32.42 7.88
C PRO A 338 11.81 31.51 8.44
N VAL A 339 12.20 30.56 9.29
CA VAL A 339 11.30 29.57 9.89
C VAL A 339 10.88 30.00 11.29
N ILE A 340 9.59 29.85 11.60
CA ILE A 340 9.03 30.05 12.95
C ILE A 340 8.41 28.74 13.41
N LEU A 341 9.04 28.12 14.41
CA LEU A 341 8.58 26.83 14.95
C LEU A 341 7.58 27.03 16.09
N THR A 342 6.58 26.16 16.13
CA THR A 342 5.64 26.01 17.25
C THR A 342 6.02 24.83 18.15
N ALA A 343 5.46 24.79 19.36
CA ALA A 343 5.69 23.67 20.26
C ALA A 343 5.01 22.40 19.71
N PRO A 344 5.68 21.23 19.72
CA PRO A 344 5.03 19.97 19.38
C PRO A 344 3.80 19.69 20.25
N THR A 345 2.77 19.09 19.64
CA THR A 345 1.50 18.75 20.30
C THR A 345 1.20 17.26 20.14
N GLY A 346 0.18 16.75 20.83
CA GLY A 346 -0.22 15.34 20.73
C GLY A 346 0.79 14.36 21.32
N LEU A 347 1.68 14.82 22.20
CA LEU A 347 2.71 13.97 22.81
C LEU A 347 2.06 12.85 23.65
N THR A 348 2.35 11.59 23.29
CA THR A 348 1.85 10.38 23.97
C THR A 348 2.96 9.34 24.13
N THR A 349 2.75 8.39 25.05
CA THR A 349 3.69 7.33 25.39
C THR A 349 3.04 5.95 25.37
N VAL A 350 3.82 4.93 25.03
CA VAL A 350 3.48 3.52 25.17
C VAL A 350 4.62 2.80 25.92
N PRO A 351 4.37 2.26 27.12
CA PRO A 351 5.40 1.58 27.90
C PRO A 351 5.71 0.18 27.37
N GLY A 352 6.99 -0.17 27.44
CA GLY A 352 7.52 -1.51 27.24
C GLY A 352 8.54 -1.85 28.32
N ASP A 353 9.16 -3.01 28.19
CA ASP A 353 10.22 -3.45 29.10
C ASP A 353 11.46 -2.60 28.90
N GLU A 354 11.90 -1.93 29.96
CA GLU A 354 13.05 -1.01 29.94
C GLU A 354 12.96 0.08 28.85
N THR A 355 11.76 0.34 28.32
CA THR A 355 11.55 1.16 27.13
C THR A 355 10.27 2.00 27.21
N LEU A 356 10.27 3.14 26.53
CA LEU A 356 9.10 3.99 26.30
C LEU A 356 9.07 4.41 24.83
N LEU A 357 8.02 4.04 24.10
CA LEU A 357 7.75 4.53 22.76
C LEU A 357 6.98 5.84 22.86
N VAL A 358 7.55 6.92 22.33
CA VAL A 358 7.00 8.28 22.40
C VAL A 358 6.59 8.72 21.00
N SER A 359 5.42 9.35 20.86
CA SER A 359 4.95 9.89 19.58
C SER A 359 4.28 11.25 19.72
N TRP A 360 4.35 12.08 18.69
CA TRP A 360 3.80 13.45 18.64
C TRP A 360 3.32 13.82 17.24
N GLU A 361 2.67 14.98 17.11
CA GLU A 361 2.24 15.55 15.83
C GLU A 361 3.36 16.35 15.16
N SER A 362 3.43 16.31 13.82
CA SER A 362 4.43 17.06 13.05
C SER A 362 4.28 18.58 13.20
N VAL A 363 5.40 19.30 13.35
CA VAL A 363 5.46 20.77 13.38
C VAL A 363 5.86 21.30 11.99
N PRO A 364 5.06 22.19 11.37
CA PRO A 364 5.40 22.78 10.07
C PRO A 364 6.75 23.51 10.09
N GLY A 365 7.58 23.24 9.08
CA GLY A 365 8.94 23.80 8.94
C GLY A 365 9.98 23.21 9.88
N ALA A 366 9.66 22.19 10.67
CA ALA A 366 10.66 21.46 11.46
C ALA A 366 11.39 20.45 10.57
N THR A 367 12.72 20.49 10.57
CA THR A 367 13.55 19.47 9.89
C THR A 367 13.87 18.29 10.82
N GLY A 368 13.68 18.46 12.13
CA GLY A 368 13.79 17.38 13.09
C GLY A 368 13.32 17.72 14.51
N TYR A 369 13.46 16.75 15.42
CA TYR A 369 12.98 16.84 16.80
C TYR A 369 14.02 16.36 17.81
N GLN A 370 14.07 17.02 18.96
CA GLN A 370 14.83 16.59 20.13
C GLN A 370 13.88 16.09 21.21
N VAL A 371 14.10 14.87 21.69
CA VAL A 371 13.38 14.27 22.81
C VAL A 371 14.22 14.43 24.07
N SER A 372 13.71 15.17 25.04
CA SER A 372 14.37 15.41 26.32
C SER A 372 13.61 14.74 27.46
N TYR A 373 14.30 13.96 28.31
CA TYR A 373 13.67 13.21 29.39
C TYR A 373 14.50 13.14 30.68
N GLY A 374 13.82 12.85 31.79
CA GLY A 374 14.41 12.74 33.14
C GLY A 374 13.47 12.12 34.17
N THR A 375 13.95 11.91 35.39
CA THR A 375 13.17 11.31 36.49
C THR A 375 12.53 12.36 37.42
N THR A 376 12.54 13.63 37.03
CA THR A 376 12.00 14.73 37.85
C THR A 376 11.32 15.74 36.93
N SER A 377 10.05 16.04 37.21
CA SER A 377 9.28 17.02 36.44
C SER A 377 10.02 18.35 36.30
N GLY A 378 10.07 18.87 35.07
CA GLY A 378 10.78 20.10 34.73
C GLY A 378 12.31 20.00 34.65
N SER A 379 12.90 18.80 34.80
CA SER A 379 14.35 18.58 34.69
C SER A 379 14.67 17.39 33.79
N TYR A 380 15.18 17.68 32.60
CA TYR A 380 15.45 16.71 31.54
C TYR A 380 16.96 16.65 31.20
N PRO A 381 17.79 15.93 31.99
CA PRO A 381 19.24 15.90 31.78
C PRO A 381 19.67 15.15 30.52
N THR A 382 18.79 14.30 29.97
CA THR A 382 19.08 13.51 28.77
C THR A 382 18.30 14.08 27.60
N THR A 383 18.97 14.30 26.47
CA THR A 383 18.36 14.72 25.21
C THR A 383 18.88 13.84 24.08
N VAL A 384 17.97 13.39 23.22
CA VAL A 384 18.26 12.54 22.06
C VAL A 384 17.65 13.19 20.83
N ASP A 385 18.37 13.17 19.73
CA ASP A 385 17.86 13.61 18.43
C ASP A 385 17.05 12.48 17.79
N ALA A 386 15.79 12.76 17.47
CA ALA A 386 14.89 11.85 16.78
C ALA A 386 14.89 12.05 15.25
N GLY A 387 15.68 13.01 14.74
CA GLY A 387 15.66 13.38 13.33
C GLY A 387 14.27 13.85 12.90
N SER A 388 13.88 13.57 11.65
CA SER A 388 12.57 13.92 11.09
C SER A 388 11.41 13.00 11.55
N SER A 389 11.69 11.97 12.36
CA SER A 389 10.66 11.04 12.83
C SER A 389 9.77 11.70 13.89
N VAL A 390 8.46 11.44 13.81
CA VAL A 390 7.47 11.86 14.83
C VAL A 390 7.25 10.82 15.92
N ILE A 391 8.12 9.81 15.96
CA ILE A 391 8.10 8.70 16.90
C ILE A 391 9.53 8.35 17.30
N HIS A 392 9.75 8.04 18.58
CA HIS A 392 11.05 7.65 19.09
C HIS A 392 10.92 6.64 20.24
N GLN A 393 11.74 5.59 20.22
CA GLN A 393 11.79 4.60 21.30
C GLN A 393 12.97 4.90 22.22
N ILE A 394 12.66 5.33 23.44
CA ILE A 394 13.64 5.48 24.51
C ILE A 394 13.94 4.09 25.07
N THR A 395 15.22 3.77 25.26
CA THR A 395 15.68 2.46 25.74
C THR A 395 16.60 2.59 26.96
N GLY A 396 16.86 1.48 27.66
CA GLY A 396 17.74 1.44 28.83
C GLY A 396 17.15 2.13 30.07
N LEU A 397 15.82 2.17 30.16
CA LEU A 397 15.11 2.75 31.30
C LEU A 397 14.90 1.71 32.41
N THR A 398 14.75 2.16 33.65
CA THR A 398 14.44 1.26 34.77
C THR A 398 12.92 1.09 34.91
N ASN A 399 12.43 -0.15 34.88
CA ASN A 399 11.02 -0.44 35.08
C ASN A 399 10.47 0.10 36.41
N GLY A 400 9.25 0.64 36.36
CA GLY A 400 8.56 1.23 37.51
C GLY A 400 9.11 2.59 37.97
N VAL A 401 10.11 3.15 37.30
CA VAL A 401 10.58 4.52 37.54
C VAL A 401 9.84 5.48 36.60
N GLU A 402 9.20 6.51 37.17
CA GLU A 402 8.51 7.54 36.39
C GLU A 402 9.51 8.41 35.63
N ILE A 403 9.25 8.58 34.33
CA ILE A 403 10.03 9.35 33.38
C ILE A 403 9.15 10.48 32.85
N PHE A 404 9.67 11.71 32.96
CA PHE A 404 9.07 12.93 32.43
C PHE A 404 9.72 13.28 31.10
N ILE A 405 8.93 13.58 30.08
CA ILE A 405 9.36 13.70 28.68
C ILE A 405 8.81 14.99 28.08
N THR A 406 9.66 15.68 27.31
CA THR A 406 9.31 16.81 26.45
C THR A 406 9.93 16.62 25.07
N VAL A 407 9.35 17.27 24.07
CA VAL A 407 9.84 17.27 22.70
C VAL A 407 10.00 18.71 22.23
N THR A 408 11.11 19.01 21.55
CA THR A 408 11.39 20.31 20.94
C THR A 408 11.63 20.12 19.46
N ALA A 409 10.90 20.86 18.62
CA ALA A 409 11.19 20.90 17.18
C ALA A 409 12.41 21.79 16.92
N TYR A 410 13.23 21.43 15.93
CA TYR A 410 14.29 22.29 15.41
C TYR A 410 14.24 22.39 13.89
N PHE A 411 14.82 23.46 13.38
CA PHE A 411 15.06 23.71 11.97
C PHE A 411 16.56 23.78 11.75
N GLN A 412 17.04 22.93 10.85
CA GLN A 412 18.40 22.90 10.32
C GLN A 412 18.28 23.12 8.80
N PRO A 413 18.95 24.13 8.22
CA PRO A 413 18.88 24.38 6.79
C PRO A 413 19.24 23.12 5.99
N THR A 414 18.23 22.52 5.38
CA THR A 414 18.33 21.27 4.63
C THR A 414 17.57 21.46 3.34
N VAL A 415 18.16 21.07 2.21
CA VAL A 415 17.46 21.05 0.93
C VAL A 415 17.13 19.61 0.56
N TYR A 416 15.86 19.36 0.26
CA TYR A 416 15.31 18.10 -0.23
C TYR A 416 15.29 18.17 -1.75
N LEU A 417 15.86 17.18 -2.42
CA LEU A 417 16.05 17.20 -3.87
C LEU A 417 15.57 15.88 -4.48
N ALA A 418 14.88 15.97 -5.59
CA ALA A 418 14.47 14.82 -6.39
C ALA A 418 14.69 15.13 -7.88
N VAL A 419 14.82 14.07 -8.70
CA VAL A 419 15.04 14.22 -10.14
C VAL A 419 14.10 13.29 -10.89
N ALA A 420 13.40 13.83 -11.88
CA ALA A 420 12.63 13.06 -12.85
C ALA A 420 13.37 13.00 -14.19
N ALA A 421 13.32 11.86 -14.86
CA ALA A 421 13.60 11.75 -16.28
C ALA A 421 12.36 12.21 -17.06
N VAL A 422 12.59 12.86 -18.20
CA VAL A 422 11.54 13.42 -19.06
C VAL A 422 11.70 12.85 -20.46
N ASP A 423 10.63 12.31 -21.03
CA ASP A 423 10.62 11.82 -22.41
C ASP A 423 10.36 12.93 -23.44
N THR A 424 10.26 12.55 -24.72
CA THR A 424 9.98 13.45 -25.84
C THR A 424 8.59 14.09 -25.81
N ASP A 425 7.66 13.53 -25.05
CA ASP A 425 6.27 14.00 -24.91
C ASP A 425 6.04 14.77 -23.60
N ASP A 426 7.12 15.05 -22.86
CA ASP A 426 7.13 15.74 -21.56
C ASP A 426 6.48 14.92 -20.42
N ASN A 427 6.38 13.58 -20.56
CA ASN A 427 6.00 12.70 -19.46
C ASN A 427 7.18 12.56 -18.49
N GLU A 428 6.87 12.56 -17.19
CA GLU A 428 7.88 12.54 -16.13
C GLU A 428 7.92 11.20 -15.40
N SER A 429 9.12 10.72 -15.09
CA SER A 429 9.28 9.55 -14.23
C SER A 429 8.88 9.87 -12.78
N PRO A 430 8.36 8.90 -12.01
CA PRO A 430 8.10 9.06 -10.58
C PRO A 430 9.34 9.51 -9.75
N LEU A 431 9.12 10.37 -8.75
CA LEU A 431 10.15 10.90 -7.85
C LEU A 431 10.43 9.93 -6.68
N VAL A 432 11.10 8.80 -6.95
CA VAL A 432 11.26 7.70 -5.97
C VAL A 432 12.49 7.77 -5.07
N ASN A 433 13.41 8.72 -5.30
CA ASN A 433 14.71 8.80 -4.63
C ASN A 433 15.00 10.22 -4.14
N GLU A 434 14.14 10.79 -3.29
CA GLU A 434 14.46 12.07 -2.66
C GLU A 434 15.74 11.95 -1.81
N ILE A 435 16.61 12.95 -1.91
CA ILE A 435 17.81 13.09 -1.10
C ILE A 435 17.75 14.40 -0.30
N ALA A 436 18.22 14.37 0.94
CA ALA A 436 18.34 15.55 1.78
C ALA A 436 19.82 15.98 1.89
N ALA A 437 20.10 17.27 1.70
CA ALA A 437 21.44 17.85 1.82
C ALA A 437 21.44 18.97 2.88
N VAL A 438 22.20 18.77 3.95
CA VAL A 438 22.34 19.76 5.04
C VAL A 438 23.25 20.91 4.60
N LEU A 439 22.71 22.12 4.50
CA LEU A 439 23.45 23.31 4.07
C LEU A 439 24.29 23.92 5.19
N SER A 440 23.83 23.81 6.45
CA SER A 440 24.52 24.32 7.64
C SER A 440 24.29 23.43 8.87
N ASP A 441 25.28 23.37 9.74
CA ASP A 441 25.18 22.72 11.06
C ASP A 441 24.41 23.58 12.08
N ASP A 442 24.08 24.83 11.73
CA ASP A 442 23.33 25.73 12.59
C ASP A 442 21.89 25.26 12.77
N ILE A 443 21.47 25.11 14.04
CA ILE A 443 20.11 24.71 14.41
C ILE A 443 19.35 25.87 15.06
N THR A 444 18.10 26.06 14.65
CA THR A 444 17.14 26.97 15.31
C THR A 444 16.09 26.13 16.01
N THR A 445 15.97 26.27 17.34
CA THR A 445 15.00 25.50 18.13
C THR A 445 13.71 26.28 18.38
N GLY A 446 12.59 25.56 18.37
CA GLY A 446 11.28 26.07 18.75
C GLY A 446 11.03 26.01 20.26
N PRO A 447 9.83 26.42 20.70
CA PRO A 447 9.41 26.23 22.09
C PRO A 447 9.21 24.75 22.43
N VAL A 448 9.43 24.39 23.69
CA VAL A 448 9.26 23.02 24.21
C VAL A 448 7.77 22.62 24.24
N SER A 449 7.49 21.33 24.02
CA SER A 449 6.14 20.76 24.17
C SER A 449 5.63 20.85 25.62
N SER A 450 4.34 20.53 25.80
CA SER A 450 3.85 20.17 27.14
C SER A 450 4.54 18.89 27.62
N GLU A 451 4.80 18.80 28.92
CA GLU A 451 5.39 17.61 29.56
C GLU A 451 4.36 16.48 29.62
N VAL A 452 4.81 15.25 29.34
CA VAL A 452 4.10 14.00 29.65
C VAL A 452 4.95 13.17 30.60
N SER A 453 4.32 12.34 31.44
CA SER A 453 5.03 11.35 32.24
C SER A 453 4.44 9.96 32.09
N ASP A 454 5.31 8.96 32.15
CA ASP A 454 4.96 7.53 32.14
C ASP A 454 6.10 6.72 32.78
N PHE A 455 5.91 5.41 33.00
CA PHE A 455 6.97 4.54 33.52
C PHE A 455 7.09 3.26 32.69
N PRO A 456 8.31 2.79 32.39
CA PRO A 456 8.50 1.51 31.72
C PRO A 456 7.91 0.37 32.54
N GLU A 457 7.32 -0.61 31.85
CA GLU A 457 6.66 -1.75 32.45
C GLU A 457 7.47 -3.01 32.18
N GLU A 458 7.87 -3.71 33.24
CA GLU A 458 8.61 -4.97 33.11
C GLU A 458 7.88 -5.95 32.20
N SER A 459 8.57 -6.45 31.16
CA SER A 459 8.05 -7.59 30.43
C SER A 459 8.16 -8.80 31.34
N VAL A 460 7.02 -9.17 31.92
CA VAL A 460 6.92 -10.50 32.52
C VAL A 460 6.91 -11.47 31.35
N ILE A 461 8.11 -11.94 30.95
CA ILE A 461 8.24 -13.16 30.15
C ILE A 461 7.63 -14.25 31.01
N PHE A 462 6.38 -14.60 30.74
CA PHE A 462 5.76 -15.75 31.36
C PHE A 462 6.59 -16.98 30.94
N PRO A 463 7.29 -17.66 31.87
CA PRO A 463 8.05 -18.85 31.52
C PRO A 463 7.08 -19.92 31.05
N ASP A 464 7.30 -20.42 29.82
CA ASP A 464 6.74 -21.66 29.26
C ASP A 464 5.27 -21.95 29.65
N LEU A 465 4.33 -21.13 29.17
CA LEU A 465 2.91 -21.54 29.15
C LEU A 465 2.66 -22.47 27.97
N LYS A 466 3.24 -23.67 28.02
CA LYS A 466 2.53 -24.84 27.49
C LYS A 466 1.23 -24.95 28.30
N ASP A 467 0.10 -24.78 27.60
CA ASP A 467 -1.30 -24.68 28.08
C ASP A 467 -1.84 -23.25 28.33
N GLU A 468 -1.79 -22.45 27.27
CA GLU A 468 -2.61 -21.29 26.95
C GLU A 468 -4.05 -21.23 27.59
N TYR A 469 -4.31 -20.18 28.39
CA TYR A 469 -5.62 -19.52 28.63
C TYR A 469 -6.67 -20.02 29.66
N ASN A 470 -6.35 -20.04 30.96
CA ASN A 470 -7.39 -20.20 32.02
C ASN A 470 -7.66 -18.90 32.80
N CYS A 471 -8.95 -18.53 32.95
CA CYS A 471 -9.37 -17.70 34.09
C CYS A 471 -9.48 -18.65 35.29
N PHE A 472 -8.47 -18.74 36.15
CA PHE A 472 -8.35 -19.79 37.18
C PHE A 472 -9.61 -20.00 38.02
N ILE A 473 -10.13 -18.94 38.66
CA ILE A 473 -11.35 -19.02 39.50
C ILE A 473 -12.58 -19.39 38.67
N ALA A 474 -12.73 -18.83 37.47
CA ALA A 474 -13.88 -19.12 36.61
C ALA A 474 -13.82 -20.53 36.02
N THR A 475 -12.62 -21.03 35.69
CA THR A 475 -12.38 -22.39 35.22
C THR A 475 -12.66 -23.39 36.32
N ALA A 476 -12.22 -23.12 37.56
CA ALA A 476 -12.57 -23.95 38.73
C ALA A 476 -14.08 -23.96 39.02
N ALA A 477 -14.76 -22.83 38.83
CA ALA A 477 -16.20 -22.72 39.03
C ALA A 477 -17.02 -23.45 37.94
N TYR A 478 -16.66 -23.30 36.66
CA TYR A 478 -17.42 -23.84 35.53
C TYR A 478 -16.90 -25.19 35.00
N GLY A 479 -15.75 -25.66 35.50
CA GLY A 479 -15.16 -26.96 35.18
C GLY A 479 -14.49 -27.06 33.81
N SER A 480 -14.50 -25.97 33.01
CA SER A 480 -13.85 -25.92 31.70
C SER A 480 -13.43 -24.49 31.36
N SER A 481 -12.26 -24.35 30.75
CA SER A 481 -11.71 -23.09 30.25
C SER A 481 -12.41 -22.58 28.99
N MET A 482 -13.13 -23.49 28.30
CA MET A 482 -13.96 -23.20 27.13
C MET A 482 -15.44 -23.04 27.48
N ALA A 483 -15.80 -23.07 28.76
CA ALA A 483 -17.17 -22.76 29.17
C ALA A 483 -17.55 -21.35 28.64
N PRO A 484 -18.74 -21.15 28.04
CA PRO A 484 -19.12 -19.88 27.42
C PRO A 484 -18.95 -18.66 28.35
N GLN A 485 -19.23 -18.85 29.64
CA GLN A 485 -19.05 -17.84 30.68
C GLN A 485 -17.60 -17.40 30.85
N VAL A 486 -16.66 -18.35 30.77
CA VAL A 486 -15.21 -18.11 30.90
C VAL A 486 -14.68 -17.41 29.65
N VAL A 487 -15.20 -17.75 28.47
CA VAL A 487 -14.83 -17.12 27.20
C VAL A 487 -15.13 -15.62 27.19
N TRP A 488 -16.26 -15.19 27.75
CA TRP A 488 -16.59 -13.75 27.84
C TRP A 488 -15.58 -12.97 28.66
N LEU A 489 -15.19 -13.50 29.83
CA LEU A 489 -14.18 -12.87 30.69
C LEU A 489 -12.80 -12.80 30.01
N ARG A 490 -12.42 -13.86 29.28
CA ARG A 490 -11.16 -13.89 28.50
C ARG A 490 -11.13 -12.84 27.39
N LYS A 491 -12.20 -12.73 26.61
CA LYS A 491 -12.30 -11.72 25.54
C LYS A 491 -12.28 -10.30 26.11
N PHE A 492 -12.96 -10.09 27.23
CA PHE A 492 -12.97 -8.80 27.92
C PHE A 492 -11.58 -8.42 28.42
N ARG A 493 -10.86 -9.36 29.02
CA ARG A 493 -9.45 -9.18 29.40
C ARG A 493 -8.61 -8.74 28.21
N ASN A 494 -8.69 -9.45 27.08
CA ASN A 494 -7.85 -9.17 25.92
C ASN A 494 -8.19 -7.81 25.26
N HIS A 495 -9.46 -7.47 25.11
CA HIS A 495 -9.88 -6.26 24.39
C HIS A 495 -9.91 -5.00 25.27
N PHE A 496 -10.07 -5.12 26.59
CA PHE A 496 -10.28 -3.96 27.47
C PHE A 496 -9.25 -3.84 28.60
N LEU A 497 -8.74 -4.95 29.14
CA LEU A 497 -7.80 -4.90 30.26
C LEU A 497 -6.35 -4.85 29.80
N LEU A 498 -5.97 -5.57 28.74
CA LEU A 498 -4.57 -5.58 28.29
C LEU A 498 -4.16 -4.34 27.47
N THR A 499 -5.13 -3.52 27.08
CA THR A 499 -4.92 -2.32 26.25
C THR A 499 -4.42 -1.10 27.04
N ASN A 500 -4.39 -1.15 28.36
CA ASN A 500 -4.01 -0.03 29.22
C ASN A 500 -3.29 -0.51 30.50
N SER A 501 -2.42 0.35 31.05
CA SER A 501 -1.56 0.03 32.20
C SER A 501 -2.33 -0.43 33.45
N PRO A 502 -3.45 0.21 33.88
CA PRO A 502 -4.20 -0.25 35.05
C PRO A 502 -4.81 -1.64 34.84
N GLY A 503 -5.29 -1.93 33.63
CA GLY A 503 -5.87 -3.22 33.29
C GLY A 503 -4.83 -4.34 33.26
N ARG A 504 -3.63 -4.11 32.70
CA ARG A 504 -2.52 -5.08 32.74
C ARG A 504 -2.11 -5.41 34.18
N ARG A 505 -2.02 -4.42 35.06
CA ARG A 505 -1.71 -4.61 36.49
C ARG A 505 -2.79 -5.41 37.23
N PHE A 506 -4.07 -5.13 36.95
CA PHE A 506 -5.18 -5.91 37.50
C PHE A 506 -5.10 -7.39 37.09
N VAL A 507 -4.80 -7.64 35.81
CA VAL A 507 -4.63 -9.00 35.30
C VAL A 507 -3.43 -9.67 35.97
N ALA A 508 -2.27 -9.00 36.06
CA ALA A 508 -1.10 -9.55 36.73
C ALA A 508 -1.39 -9.95 38.19
N MET A 509 -2.04 -9.07 38.97
CA MET A 509 -2.47 -9.37 40.34
C MET A 509 -3.43 -10.57 40.40
N TYR A 510 -4.40 -10.64 39.48
CA TYR A 510 -5.30 -11.78 39.39
C TYR A 510 -4.53 -13.08 39.13
N TYR A 511 -3.57 -13.10 38.21
CA TYR A 511 -2.76 -14.28 37.91
C TYR A 511 -1.84 -14.70 39.06
N GLN A 512 -1.38 -13.76 39.88
CA GLN A 512 -0.58 -14.07 41.07
C GLN A 512 -1.44 -14.65 42.22
N LEU A 513 -2.65 -14.12 42.46
CA LEU A 513 -3.46 -14.47 43.62
C LEU A 513 -4.48 -15.59 43.37
N SER A 514 -4.92 -15.76 42.11
CA SER A 514 -6.03 -16.65 41.77
C SER A 514 -5.72 -18.16 41.72
N PRO A 515 -4.48 -18.64 41.49
CA PRO A 515 -4.19 -20.08 41.47
C PRO A 515 -4.56 -20.80 42.77
N ASP A 516 -4.15 -20.26 43.92
CA ASP A 516 -4.45 -20.84 45.24
C ASP A 516 -5.95 -20.84 45.53
N ALA A 517 -6.64 -19.76 45.17
CA ALA A 517 -8.09 -19.66 45.31
C ALA A 517 -8.82 -20.68 44.41
N ALA A 518 -8.34 -20.89 43.19
CA ALA A 518 -8.89 -21.88 42.26
C ALA A 518 -8.67 -23.32 42.75
N ALA A 519 -7.49 -23.61 43.30
CA ALA A 519 -7.19 -24.90 43.93
C ALA A 519 -8.15 -25.17 45.10
N PHE A 520 -8.42 -24.18 45.95
CA PHE A 520 -9.35 -24.30 47.07
C PHE A 520 -10.80 -24.55 46.62
N ILE A 521 -11.27 -23.87 45.56
CA ILE A 521 -12.60 -24.08 44.98
C ILE A 521 -12.73 -25.48 44.36
N ASN A 522 -11.69 -25.97 43.69
CA ASN A 522 -11.69 -27.31 43.10
C ASN A 522 -11.74 -28.42 44.17
N ALA A 523 -11.12 -28.19 45.34
CA ALA A 523 -11.18 -29.12 46.46
C ALA A 523 -12.56 -29.18 47.15
N HIS A 524 -13.46 -28.22 46.89
CA HIS A 524 -14.74 -28.10 47.59
C HIS A 524 -15.89 -27.81 46.62
N ASP A 525 -16.60 -28.85 46.18
CA ASP A 525 -17.68 -28.73 45.20
C ASP A 525 -18.81 -27.77 45.61
N TRP A 526 -19.06 -27.61 46.91
CA TRP A 526 -20.07 -26.69 47.43
C TRP A 526 -19.73 -25.20 47.20
N LEU A 527 -18.46 -24.86 46.95
CA LEU A 527 -18.04 -23.48 46.64
C LEU A 527 -18.26 -23.10 45.17
N LYS A 528 -18.34 -24.07 44.27
CA LYS A 528 -18.57 -23.82 42.84
C LYS A 528 -19.85 -23.00 42.56
N PRO A 529 -21.03 -23.32 43.14
CA PRO A 529 -22.22 -22.48 42.96
C PRO A 529 -22.07 -21.06 43.53
N VAL A 530 -21.32 -20.90 44.63
CA VAL A 530 -21.03 -19.58 45.21
C VAL A 530 -20.14 -18.78 44.27
N ALA A 531 -19.06 -19.37 43.75
CA ALA A 531 -18.16 -18.74 42.80
C ALA A 531 -18.87 -18.36 41.50
N ARG A 532 -19.73 -19.24 40.95
CA ARG A 532 -20.57 -18.93 39.78
C ARG A 532 -21.46 -17.72 40.05
N THR A 533 -22.13 -17.69 41.21
CA THR A 533 -23.00 -16.58 41.63
C THR A 533 -22.23 -15.27 41.71
N GLY A 534 -21.04 -15.27 42.30
CA GLY A 534 -20.17 -14.10 42.40
C GLY A 534 -19.62 -13.60 41.05
N LEU A 535 -19.46 -14.49 40.07
CA LEU A 535 -18.92 -14.16 38.74
C LEU A 535 -19.98 -13.59 37.78
N TYR A 536 -21.28 -13.83 38.01
CA TYR A 536 -22.35 -13.39 37.11
C TYR A 536 -22.32 -11.88 36.78
N PRO A 537 -22.12 -10.96 37.75
CA PRO A 537 -22.01 -9.53 37.44
C PRO A 537 -20.86 -9.21 36.48
N ALA A 538 -19.68 -9.82 36.67
CA ALA A 538 -18.52 -9.62 35.82
C ALA A 538 -18.72 -10.21 34.41
N ILE A 539 -19.37 -11.38 34.31
CA ILE A 539 -19.72 -11.99 33.03
C ILE A 539 -20.73 -11.11 32.27
N GLY A 540 -21.75 -10.59 32.96
CA GLY A 540 -22.73 -9.68 32.38
C GLY A 540 -22.09 -8.39 31.87
N LEU A 541 -21.16 -7.81 32.64
CA LEU A 541 -20.39 -6.63 32.22
C LEU A 541 -19.52 -6.94 30.99
N ALA A 542 -18.78 -8.06 31.02
CA ALA A 542 -17.94 -8.49 29.91
C ALA A 542 -18.75 -8.68 28.62
N TRP A 543 -19.90 -9.36 28.71
CA TRP A 543 -20.81 -9.54 27.59
C TRP A 543 -21.33 -8.19 27.06
N PHE A 544 -21.78 -7.29 27.95
CA PHE A 544 -22.25 -5.96 27.58
C PHE A 544 -21.17 -5.15 26.86
N CYS A 545 -19.95 -5.11 27.39
CA CYS A 545 -18.84 -4.38 26.79
C CYS A 545 -18.43 -4.93 25.42
N LEU A 546 -18.50 -6.26 25.23
CA LEU A 546 -18.08 -6.92 23.98
C LEU A 546 -19.16 -6.91 22.88
N LYS A 547 -20.45 -6.83 23.24
CA LYS A 547 -21.55 -6.98 22.27
C LYS A 547 -22.34 -5.70 21.99
N THR A 548 -22.09 -4.61 22.71
CA THR A 548 -22.80 -3.34 22.50
C THR A 548 -21.95 -2.31 21.76
N GLY A 549 -22.58 -1.56 20.85
CA GLY A 549 -21.96 -0.45 20.13
C GLY A 549 -21.69 0.77 21.04
N PRO A 550 -20.84 1.72 20.60
CA PRO A 550 -20.41 2.88 21.41
C PRO A 550 -21.58 3.73 21.93
N ALA A 551 -22.65 3.91 21.15
CA ALA A 551 -23.82 4.69 21.56
C ALA A 551 -24.54 4.14 22.80
N LEU A 552 -24.70 2.80 22.89
CA LEU A 552 -25.39 2.16 24.01
C LEU A 552 -24.52 2.16 25.28
N LYS A 553 -23.20 2.06 25.11
CA LYS A 553 -22.22 2.19 26.21
C LYS A 553 -22.29 3.59 26.84
N ILE A 554 -22.28 4.64 26.03
CA ILE A 554 -22.39 6.03 26.48
C ILE A 554 -23.71 6.26 27.23
N PHE A 555 -24.84 5.81 26.65
CA PHE A 555 -26.15 5.95 27.28
C PHE A 555 -26.23 5.25 28.65
N SER A 556 -25.67 4.04 28.76
CA SER A 556 -25.64 3.28 30.02
C SER A 556 -24.77 3.95 31.10
N ALA A 557 -23.65 4.57 30.72
CA ALA A 557 -22.79 5.31 31.65
C ALA A 557 -23.50 6.53 32.24
N PHE A 558 -24.23 7.29 31.40
CA PHE A 558 -25.06 8.41 31.85
C PHE A 558 -26.23 7.95 32.75
N PHE A 559 -26.85 6.81 32.44
CA PHE A 559 -27.93 6.26 33.27
C PHE A 559 -27.44 5.86 34.67
N VAL A 560 -26.30 5.16 34.77
CA VAL A 560 -25.70 4.78 36.06
C VAL A 560 -25.27 6.02 36.85
N PHE A 561 -24.68 7.02 36.19
CA PHE A 561 -24.30 8.28 36.83
C PHE A 561 -25.54 9.05 37.36
N GLY A 562 -26.63 9.09 36.59
CA GLY A 562 -27.90 9.68 37.00
C GLY A 562 -28.57 8.93 38.17
N LEU A 563 -28.49 7.59 38.19
CA LEU A 563 -28.98 6.76 39.30
C LEU A 563 -28.15 6.98 40.58
N PHE A 564 -26.83 7.09 40.45
CA PHE A 564 -25.95 7.38 41.59
C PHE A 564 -26.23 8.77 42.19
N MET A 565 -26.44 9.78 41.35
CA MET A 565 -26.82 11.13 41.77
C MET A 565 -28.16 11.16 42.50
N THR A 566 -29.17 10.40 42.03
CA THR A 566 -30.49 10.33 42.67
C THR A 566 -30.45 9.57 43.99
N LEU A 567 -29.72 8.45 44.08
CA LEU A 567 -29.53 7.69 45.33
C LEU A 567 -28.78 8.50 46.40
N LYS A 568 -27.77 9.30 46.00
CA LYS A 568 -27.07 10.24 46.90
C LYS A 568 -27.98 11.38 47.39
N ARG A 569 -28.99 11.75 46.59
CA ARG A 569 -30.02 12.73 46.97
C ARG A 569 -31.02 12.13 47.97
N PHE A 570 -31.40 10.86 47.80
CA PHE A 570 -32.29 10.15 48.74
C PHE A 570 -31.60 9.81 50.08
N SER A 571 -30.31 9.49 50.09
CA SER A 571 -29.58 9.25 51.35
C SER A 571 -29.42 10.52 52.19
N ARG A 572 -29.32 11.70 51.56
CA ARG A 572 -29.35 12.99 52.25
C ARG A 572 -30.72 13.34 52.83
N MET A 573 -31.82 12.94 52.17
CA MET A 573 -33.18 13.21 52.69
C MET A 573 -33.57 12.33 53.88
N LYS A 574 -32.98 11.14 54.03
CA LYS A 574 -33.21 10.25 55.21
C LYS A 574 -32.49 10.68 56.49
N GLN A 575 -31.66 11.73 56.45
CA GLN A 575 -31.01 12.30 57.65
C GLN A 575 -31.76 13.52 58.23
N CYS A 576 -32.92 13.89 57.68
CA CYS A 576 -33.75 15.01 58.17
C CYS A 576 -35.21 14.62 58.43
N GLY A 577 -35.48 13.37 58.83
CA GLY A 577 -36.80 12.87 59.24
C GLY A 577 -36.78 12.35 60.65
#